data_AF-A0A7C5WT82-F1
#
_entry.id   AF-A0A7C5WT82-F1
#
_cell.length_a   1.000
_cell.length_b   1.000
_cell.length_c   1.000
_cell.angle_alpha   90.00
_cell.angle_beta   90.00
_cell.angle_gamma   90.00
#
_symmetry.space_group_name_H-M   'P 1'
#
loop_
_entity.id
_entity.type
_entity.pdbx_description
1 polymer ?
#
loop_
_entity_poly.entity_id
_entity_poly.type
_entity_poly.pdbx_seq_one_letter_code
_entity_poly.pdbx_strand_id
1 'polypeptide(L)'
;MLRLRLRILRHSLAARPLAVLVAAALGLGVAALAFYGTLAFLRFLSAYPFAAGVVEVRSLEGLFLVLSAAVLLSALPGALAVLYDSRDLPLLLAWPLPAARVFTLKVVETYAVTALVPTLLTLPVLYALGVFHEAS
;
A
#
# COMPACT_ATOMS: atom_id res chain seq x y z
N MET A 1 -17.37 17.12 -9.44
CA MET A 1 -16.14 16.49 -9.99
C MET A 1 -15.89 15.07 -9.50
N LEU A 2 -16.03 14.74 -8.20
CA LEU A 2 -15.82 13.38 -7.68
C LEU A 2 -16.73 12.33 -8.36
N ARG A 3 -18.02 12.66 -8.55
CA ARG A 3 -19.00 11.81 -9.26
C ARG A 3 -18.65 11.54 -10.72
N LEU A 4 -18.02 12.49 -11.40
CA LEU A 4 -17.62 12.35 -12.80
C LEU A 4 -16.38 11.44 -12.93
N ARG A 5 -15.41 11.60 -12.02
CA ARG A 5 -14.25 10.71 -11.93
C ARG A 5 -14.63 9.28 -11.50
N LEU A 6 -15.57 9.12 -10.58
CA LEU A 6 -16.14 7.80 -10.23
C LEU A 6 -16.81 7.13 -11.43
N ARG A 7 -17.52 7.91 -12.27
CA ARG A 7 -18.09 7.40 -13.53
C ARG A 7 -17.00 7.00 -14.52
N ILE A 8 -15.96 7.82 -14.70
CA ILE A 8 -14.84 7.52 -15.59
C ILE A 8 -14.09 6.28 -15.10
N LEU A 9 -13.85 6.17 -13.78
CA LEU A 9 -13.21 5.01 -13.16
C LEU A 9 -14.07 3.75 -13.37
N ARG A 10 -15.39 3.83 -13.12
CA ARG A 10 -16.32 2.73 -13.42
C ARG A 10 -16.31 2.36 -14.89
N HIS A 11 -16.22 3.33 -15.78
CA HIS A 11 -16.23 3.08 -17.22
C HIS A 11 -14.90 2.50 -17.70
N SER A 12 -13.75 2.93 -17.15
CA SER A 12 -12.46 2.34 -17.43
C SER A 12 -12.32 0.93 -16.85
N LEU A 13 -12.89 0.69 -15.67
CA LEU A 13 -13.03 -0.63 -15.06
C LEU A 13 -13.88 -1.57 -15.95
N ALA A 14 -14.99 -1.06 -16.50
CA ALA A 14 -15.87 -1.82 -17.39
C ALA A 14 -15.29 -1.99 -18.81
N ALA A 15 -14.44 -1.09 -19.28
CA ALA A 15 -13.83 -1.16 -20.61
C ALA A 15 -12.74 -2.23 -20.73
N ARG A 16 -12.12 -2.63 -19.61
CA ARG A 16 -11.08 -3.68 -19.56
C ARG A 16 -11.31 -4.66 -18.40
N PRO A 17 -12.42 -5.41 -18.40
CA PRO A 17 -12.83 -6.21 -17.25
C PRO A 17 -11.82 -7.30 -16.92
N LEU A 18 -11.20 -7.91 -17.93
CA LEU A 18 -10.16 -8.94 -17.74
C LEU A 18 -8.92 -8.40 -17.03
N ALA A 19 -8.40 -7.24 -17.43
CA ALA A 19 -7.21 -6.67 -16.81
C ALA A 19 -7.47 -6.31 -15.34
N VAL A 20 -8.66 -5.81 -15.03
CA VAL A 20 -9.10 -5.50 -13.68
C VAL A 20 -9.23 -6.77 -12.83
N LEU A 21 -9.84 -7.81 -13.40
CA LEU A 21 -9.99 -9.10 -12.71
C LEU A 21 -8.63 -9.73 -12.42
N VAL A 22 -7.70 -9.71 -13.37
CA VAL A 22 -6.34 -10.23 -13.17
C VAL A 22 -5.61 -9.42 -12.10
N ALA A 23 -5.67 -8.08 -12.15
CA ALA A 23 -5.04 -7.24 -11.14
C ALA A 23 -5.65 -7.46 -9.75
N ALA A 24 -6.97 -7.61 -9.65
CA ALA A 24 -7.66 -7.91 -8.40
C ALA A 24 -7.30 -9.31 -7.88
N ALA A 25 -7.25 -10.32 -8.76
CA ALA A 25 -6.85 -11.68 -8.40
C ALA A 25 -5.41 -11.73 -7.91
N LEU A 26 -4.49 -11.02 -8.56
CA LEU A 26 -3.10 -10.91 -8.11
C LEU A 26 -2.99 -10.20 -6.77
N GLY A 27 -3.68 -9.07 -6.59
CA GLY A 27 -3.69 -8.34 -5.32
C GLY A 27 -4.23 -9.18 -4.16
N LEU A 28 -5.36 -9.88 -4.38
CA LEU A 28 -5.92 -10.81 -3.40
C LEU A 28 -5.00 -12.01 -3.16
N GLY A 29 -4.37 -12.55 -4.20
CA GLY A 29 -3.41 -13.66 -4.09
C GLY A 29 -2.20 -13.29 -3.23
N VAL A 30 -1.64 -12.10 -3.42
CA VAL A 30 -0.54 -11.57 -2.61
C VAL A 30 -0.98 -11.37 -1.16
N ALA A 31 -2.16 -10.78 -0.93
CA ALA A 31 -2.70 -10.59 0.42
C ALA A 31 -2.95 -11.93 1.14
N ALA A 32 -3.50 -12.93 0.42
CA ALA A 32 -3.71 -14.27 0.94
C ALA A 32 -2.39 -14.97 1.26
N LEU A 33 -1.40 -14.87 0.38
CA LEU A 33 -0.05 -15.40 0.62
C LEU A 33 0.60 -14.78 1.87
N ALA A 34 0.49 -13.46 2.03
CA ALA A 34 1.00 -12.79 3.22
C ALA A 34 0.29 -13.30 4.48
N PHE A 35 -1.04 -13.37 4.47
CA PHE A 35 -1.83 -13.84 5.61
C PHE A 35 -1.53 -15.30 5.99
N TYR A 36 -1.64 -16.24 5.04
CA TYR A 36 -1.40 -17.66 5.30
C TYR A 36 0.08 -17.95 5.59
N GLY A 37 1.00 -17.22 4.94
CA GLY A 37 2.43 -17.31 5.20
C GLY A 37 2.76 -16.90 6.63
N THR A 38 2.21 -15.78 7.12
CA THR A 38 2.37 -15.34 8.51
C THR A 38 1.78 -16.35 9.49
N LEU A 39 0.58 -16.88 9.24
CA LEU A 39 0.00 -17.90 10.12
C LEU A 39 0.83 -19.20 10.16
N ALA A 40 1.31 -19.66 9.00
CA ALA A 40 2.17 -20.83 8.92
C ALA A 40 3.48 -20.61 9.68
N PHE A 41 4.08 -19.42 9.55
CA PHE A 41 5.28 -19.02 10.27
C PHE A 41 5.05 -18.99 11.79
N LEU A 42 3.97 -18.36 12.27
CA LEU A 42 3.66 -18.30 13.70
C LEU A 42 3.39 -19.69 14.30
N ARG A 43 2.68 -20.56 13.55
CA ARG A 43 2.46 -21.97 13.95
C ARG A 43 3.74 -22.79 13.98
N PHE A 44 4.68 -22.53 13.07
CA PHE A 44 6.00 -23.15 13.12
C PHE A 44 6.77 -22.66 14.36
N LEU A 45 6.67 -21.36 14.65
CA LEU A 45 7.38 -20.73 15.74
C LEU A 45 6.85 -21.17 17.13
N SER A 46 5.55 -21.46 17.25
CA SER A 46 4.96 -21.96 18.49
C SER A 46 5.51 -23.34 18.94
N ALA A 47 6.15 -24.09 18.04
CA ALA A 47 6.88 -25.31 18.42
C ALA A 47 8.16 -25.02 19.23
N TYR A 48 8.63 -23.77 19.27
CA TYR A 48 9.88 -23.35 19.91
C TYR A 48 9.65 -22.19 20.92
N PRO A 49 9.08 -22.48 22.11
CA PRO A 49 8.55 -21.46 23.02
C PRO A 49 9.60 -20.48 23.58
N PHE A 50 10.87 -20.89 23.68
CA PHE A 50 11.92 -20.03 24.24
C PHE A 50 12.35 -18.88 23.30
N ALA A 51 12.25 -19.07 21.98
CA ALA A 51 12.68 -18.08 20.99
C ALA A 51 11.51 -17.37 20.29
N ALA A 52 10.29 -17.92 20.40
CA ALA A 52 9.16 -17.48 19.58
C ALA A 52 8.83 -16.00 19.71
N GLY A 53 8.65 -15.49 20.94
CA GLY A 53 8.29 -14.08 21.14
C GLY A 53 9.36 -13.10 20.66
N VAL A 54 10.65 -13.44 20.83
CA VAL A 54 11.74 -12.56 20.37
C VAL A 54 11.82 -12.54 18.85
N VAL A 55 11.75 -13.71 18.21
CA VAL A 55 11.83 -13.83 16.75
C VAL A 55 10.63 -13.13 16.10
N GLU A 56 9.43 -13.32 16.64
CA GLU A 56 8.22 -12.66 16.14
C GLU A 56 8.34 -11.13 16.13
N VAL A 57 8.67 -10.53 17.28
CA VAL A 57 8.80 -9.07 17.40
C VAL A 57 9.90 -8.55 16.47
N ARG A 58 11.06 -9.21 16.43
CA ARG A 58 12.18 -8.80 15.55
C ARG A 58 11.86 -8.94 14.08
N SER A 59 11.15 -9.98 13.67
CA SER A 59 10.69 -10.14 12.29
C SER A 59 9.69 -9.05 11.92
N LEU A 60 8.76 -8.70 12.82
CA LEU A 60 7.79 -7.65 12.58
C LEU A 60 8.47 -6.27 12.49
N GLU A 61 9.37 -5.94 13.42
CA GLU A 61 10.18 -4.72 13.38
C GLU A 61 10.98 -4.64 12.08
N GLY A 62 11.64 -5.72 11.67
CA GLY A 62 12.41 -5.78 10.44
C GLY A 62 11.54 -5.55 9.19
N LEU A 63 10.37 -6.19 9.12
CA LEU A 63 9.41 -5.97 8.04
C LEU A 63 8.98 -4.51 7.97
N PHE A 64 8.56 -3.92 9.10
CA PHE A 64 8.14 -2.52 9.15
C PHE A 64 9.28 -1.57 8.79
N LEU A 65 10.50 -1.84 9.25
CA LEU A 65 11.66 -1.02 8.95
C LEU A 65 11.98 -1.05 7.45
N VAL A 66 12.00 -2.23 6.83
CA VAL A 66 12.27 -2.37 5.39
C VAL A 66 11.18 -1.69 4.56
N LEU A 67 9.90 -1.91 4.88
CA LEU A 67 8.79 -1.29 4.17
C LEU A 67 8.80 0.24 4.32
N SER A 68 9.05 0.75 5.54
CA SER A 68 9.14 2.19 5.79
C SER A 68 10.33 2.81 5.08
N ALA A 69 11.49 2.14 5.10
CA ALA A 69 12.67 2.58 4.36
C ALA A 69 12.38 2.64 2.86
N ALA A 70 11.78 1.60 2.27
CA ALA A 70 11.40 1.58 0.87
C ALA A 70 10.45 2.74 0.50
N VAL A 71 9.46 3.02 1.36
CA VAL A 71 8.56 4.17 1.17
C VAL A 71 9.33 5.49 1.26
N LEU A 72 10.19 5.68 2.26
CA LEU A 72 10.95 6.92 2.42
C LEU A 72 11.92 7.15 1.25
N LEU A 73 12.66 6.12 0.84
CA LEU A 73 13.59 6.14 -0.29
C LEU A 73 12.89 6.39 -1.63
N SER A 74 11.64 5.95 -1.81
CA SER A 74 10.87 6.19 -3.04
C SER A 74 10.07 7.50 -3.03
N ALA A 75 9.53 7.89 -1.87
CA ALA A 75 8.70 9.08 -1.73
C ALA A 75 9.49 10.38 -1.79
N LEU A 76 10.71 10.42 -1.24
CA LEU A 76 11.56 11.63 -1.26
C LEU A 76 11.93 12.07 -2.69
N PRO A 77 12.51 11.21 -3.55
CA PRO A 77 12.78 11.57 -4.95
C PRO A 77 11.49 11.86 -5.72
N GLY A 78 10.43 11.09 -5.47
CA GLY A 78 9.13 11.30 -6.12
C GLY A 78 8.52 12.66 -5.79
N ALA A 79 8.57 13.09 -4.53
CA ALA A 79 8.10 14.40 -4.11
C ALA A 79 8.94 15.53 -4.71
N LEU A 80 10.26 15.38 -4.76
CA LEU A 80 11.15 16.35 -5.41
C LEU A 80 10.87 16.47 -6.92
N ALA A 81 10.71 15.35 -7.61
CA ALA A 81 10.34 15.35 -9.03
C ALA A 81 8.99 16.05 -9.27
N VAL A 82 8.01 15.81 -8.39
CA VAL A 82 6.70 16.47 -8.46
C VAL A 82 6.79 17.98 -8.18
N LEU A 83 7.64 18.41 -7.25
CA LEU A 83 7.74 19.82 -6.86
C LEU A 83 8.61 20.65 -7.81
N TYR A 84 9.70 20.08 -8.32
CA TYR A 84 10.73 20.82 -9.06
C TYR A 84 10.79 20.49 -10.56
N ASP A 85 10.39 19.30 -10.98
CA ASP A 85 10.50 18.83 -12.37
C ASP A 85 9.12 18.61 -13.05
N SER A 86 8.04 18.85 -12.31
CA SER A 86 6.68 18.68 -12.84
C SER A 86 6.35 19.78 -13.86
N ARG A 87 6.49 19.44 -15.15
CA ARG A 87 6.05 20.27 -16.28
C ARG A 87 4.59 20.72 -16.20
N ASP A 88 3.76 19.99 -15.45
CA ASP A 88 2.32 20.23 -15.33
C ASP A 88 1.97 21.23 -14.21
N LEU A 89 2.90 21.55 -13.29
CA LEU A 89 2.61 22.39 -12.12
C LEU A 89 2.26 23.85 -12.49
N PRO A 90 2.99 24.52 -13.42
CA PRO A 90 2.64 25.86 -13.88
C PRO A 90 1.29 25.90 -14.61
N LEU A 91 0.98 24.85 -15.38
CA LEU A 91 -0.29 24.69 -16.09
C LEU A 91 -1.47 24.44 -15.14
N LEU A 92 -1.26 23.66 -14.08
CA LEU A 92 -2.27 23.39 -13.05
C LEU A 92 -2.54 24.58 -12.14
N LEU A 93 -1.53 25.42 -11.88
CA LEU A 93 -1.69 26.68 -11.13
C LEU A 93 -2.34 27.78 -11.97
N ALA A 94 -2.25 27.70 -13.30
CA ALA A 94 -2.97 28.59 -14.23
C ALA A 94 -4.47 28.25 -14.37
N TRP A 95 -4.91 27.08 -13.90
CA TRP A 95 -6.32 26.71 -13.91
C TRP A 95 -7.08 27.37 -12.75
N PRO A 96 -8.38 27.69 -12.92
CA PRO A 96 -9.23 28.28 -11.88
C PRO A 96 -9.66 27.21 -10.86
N LEU A 97 -8.69 26.48 -10.32
CA LEU A 97 -8.88 25.51 -9.25
C LEU A 97 -8.15 26.00 -8.01
N PRO A 98 -8.75 25.85 -6.82
CA PRO A 98 -8.07 26.21 -5.58
C PRO A 98 -6.80 25.36 -5.41
N ALA A 99 -5.66 26.02 -5.17
CA ALA A 99 -4.34 25.39 -5.10
C ALA A 99 -4.29 24.21 -4.09
N ALA A 100 -4.99 24.32 -2.96
CA ALA A 100 -5.10 23.24 -1.98
C ALA A 100 -5.66 21.93 -2.56
N ARG A 101 -6.56 22.01 -3.55
CA ARG A 101 -7.16 20.84 -4.19
C ARG A 101 -6.20 20.18 -5.17
N VAL A 102 -5.36 20.95 -5.85
CA VAL A 102 -4.31 20.42 -6.74
C VAL A 102 -3.25 19.72 -5.91
N PHE A 103 -2.82 20.37 -4.82
CA PHE A 103 -1.83 19.83 -3.90
C PHE A 103 -2.29 18.51 -3.27
N THR A 104 -3.48 18.47 -2.65
CA THR A 104 -4.01 17.25 -2.04
C THR A 104 -4.14 16.09 -3.03
N LEU A 105 -4.55 16.38 -4.27
CA LEU A 105 -4.68 15.36 -5.30
C LEU A 105 -3.34 14.76 -5.68
N LYS A 106 -2.31 15.60 -5.76
CA LYS A 106 -0.94 15.16 -6.07
C LYS A 106 -0.32 14.38 -4.93
N VAL A 107 -0.55 14.79 -3.68
CA VAL A 107 -0.12 14.03 -2.49
C VAL A 107 -0.75 12.63 -2.48
N VAL A 108 -2.06 12.53 -2.76
CA VAL A 108 -2.74 11.23 -2.82
C VAL A 108 -2.22 10.37 -3.97
N GLU A 109 -1.93 10.95 -5.13
CA GLU A 109 -1.32 10.24 -6.25
C GLU A 109 0.07 9.69 -5.88
N THR A 110 0.92 10.54 -5.30
CA THR A 110 2.25 10.12 -4.83
C THR A 110 2.14 9.01 -3.79
N TYR A 111 1.24 9.14 -2.81
CA TYR A 111 0.99 8.09 -1.82
C TYR A 111 0.51 6.78 -2.45
N ALA A 112 -0.42 6.86 -3.41
CA ALA A 112 -0.95 5.69 -4.10
C ALA A 112 0.12 4.92 -4.89
N VAL A 113 1.15 5.62 -5.37
CA VAL A 113 2.26 5.00 -6.11
C VAL A 113 3.33 4.46 -5.16
N THR A 114 3.64 5.17 -4.07
CA THR A 114 4.80 4.84 -3.22
C THR A 114 4.46 3.98 -2.01
N ALA A 115 3.30 4.21 -1.38
CA ALA A 115 2.96 3.61 -0.09
C ALA A 115 1.78 2.64 -0.13
N LEU A 116 1.02 2.60 -1.23
CA LEU A 116 -0.14 1.71 -1.35
C LEU A 116 0.23 0.23 -1.26
N VAL A 117 1.30 -0.20 -1.94
CA VAL A 117 1.74 -1.60 -1.90
C VAL A 117 2.26 -1.99 -0.51
N PRO A 118 3.17 -1.22 0.12
CA PRO A 118 3.59 -1.47 1.50
C PRO A 118 2.42 -1.55 2.49
N THR A 119 1.44 -0.65 2.39
CA THR A 119 0.27 -0.67 3.29
C THR A 119 -0.66 -1.85 3.05
N LEU A 120 -0.87 -2.24 1.80
CA LEU A 120 -1.66 -3.44 1.48
C LEU A 120 -0.97 -4.73 1.94
N LEU A 121 0.36 -4.75 2.05
CA LEU A 121 1.11 -5.89 2.58
C LEU A 121 1.12 -5.94 4.12
N THR A 122 1.12 -4.80 4.81
CA THR A 122 1.15 -4.79 6.28
C THR A 122 -0.18 -5.21 6.90
N LEU A 123 -1.30 -4.82 6.29
CA LEU A 123 -2.65 -5.15 6.77
C LEU A 123 -2.91 -6.66 7.00
N PRO A 124 -2.69 -7.55 6.01
CA PRO A 124 -2.93 -8.99 6.20
C PRO A 124 -1.99 -9.61 7.23
N VAL A 125 -0.75 -9.11 7.35
CA VAL A 125 0.22 -9.59 8.35
C VAL A 125 -0.25 -9.25 9.77
N LEU A 126 -0.65 -8.00 10.00
CA LEU A 126 -1.20 -7.57 11.30
C LEU A 126 -2.49 -8.31 11.64
N TYR A 127 -3.36 -8.52 10.65
CA TYR A 127 -4.60 -9.26 10.86
C TYR A 127 -4.33 -10.74 11.20
N ALA A 128 -3.39 -11.39 10.52
CA ALA A 128 -2.95 -12.76 10.85
C ALA A 128 -2.43 -12.86 12.27
N LEU A 129 -1.65 -11.87 12.71
CA LEU A 129 -1.10 -11.82 14.06
C LEU A 129 -2.21 -11.69 15.11
N GLY A 130 -3.19 -10.84 14.88
CA GLY A 130 -4.38 -10.71 15.75
C GLY A 130 -5.17 -12.02 15.85
N VAL A 131 -5.49 -12.65 14.71
CA VAL A 131 -6.23 -13.93 14.68
C VAL A 131 -5.46 -15.04 15.39
N PHE A 132 -4.13 -15.08 15.26
CA PHE A 132 -3.31 -16.10 15.93
C PHE A 132 -3.36 -15.94 17.46
N HIS A 133 -3.25 -14.71 17.97
CA HIS A 133 -3.30 -14.43 19.41
C HIS A 133 -4.71 -14.57 20.01
N GLU A 134 -5.77 -14.33 19.24
CA GLU A 134 -7.15 -14.59 19.71
C GLU A 134 -7.45 -16.10 19.84
N ALA A 135 -6.76 -16.93 19.04
CA ALA A 135 -6.98 -18.38 19.01
C ALA A 135 -6.11 -19.18 20.00
N SER A 136 -5.13 -18.55 20.65
CA SER A 136 -4.16 -19.15 21.58
C SER A 136 -4.47 -18.80 23.04
#